data_AF-A0A7Y3JQN7-F1
#
_entry.id   AF-A0A7Y3JQN7-F1
#
_cell.length_a   1.000
_cell.length_b   1.000
_cell.length_c   1.000
_cell.angle_alpha   90.00
_cell.angle_beta   90.00
_cell.angle_gamma   90.00
#
_symmetry.space_group_name_H-M   'P 1'
#
loop_
_entity.id
_entity.type
_entity.pdbx_description
1 polymer ?
#
loop_
_entity_poly.entity_id
_entity_poly.type
_entity_poly.pdbx_seq_one_letter_code
_entity_poly.pdbx_strand_id
1 'polypeptide(L)'
;MECASTVRPPTHDESAGARIARLTPREREVLVGLVAGGTNTSIGQRLGISPRTVELHRAQVMNRMNASSLTELLQIALSAGMAQSASTARSKHPSG
;
A
#
# COMPACT_ATOMS: atom_id res chain seq x y z
N MET A 1 -2.08 34.37 -5.61
CA MET A 1 -3.16 33.67 -6.34
C MET A 1 -3.25 32.27 -5.76
N GLU A 2 -4.14 32.13 -4.79
CA GLU A 2 -4.24 31.00 -3.88
C GLU A 2 -5.04 29.87 -4.51
N CYS A 3 -4.38 28.79 -4.90
CA CYS A 3 -5.07 27.52 -5.13
C CYS A 3 -5.00 26.70 -3.85
N ALA A 4 -5.98 26.92 -2.98
CA ALA A 4 -6.28 26.04 -1.88
C ALA A 4 -6.72 24.67 -2.41
N SER A 5 -6.04 23.61 -1.99
CA SER A 5 -6.65 22.29 -1.83
C SER A 5 -5.94 21.59 -0.68
N THR A 6 -6.51 21.90 0.48
CA THR A 6 -6.56 21.10 1.69
C THR A 6 -6.49 19.61 1.41
N VAL A 7 -5.34 19.00 1.64
CA VAL A 7 -5.33 17.68 2.27
C VAL A 7 -4.25 17.67 3.35
N ARG A 8 -4.71 17.59 4.59
CA ARG A 8 -3.89 17.55 5.81
C ARG A 8 -3.20 16.18 5.89
N PRO A 9 -1.92 16.07 6.27
CA PRO A 9 -1.36 14.78 6.60
C PRO A 9 -1.97 14.33 7.95
N PRO A 10 -2.55 13.13 8.08
CA PRO A 10 -2.86 12.60 9.39
C PRO A 10 -1.55 12.22 10.08
N THR A 11 -1.09 13.09 10.96
CA THR A 11 -0.22 12.72 12.06
C THR A 11 -1.03 11.84 13.02
N HIS A 12 -0.83 10.53 12.97
CA HIS A 12 -0.84 9.68 14.16
C HIS A 12 -0.20 8.32 13.85
N ASP A 13 0.97 8.12 14.46
CA ASP A 13 1.45 6.89 15.10
C ASP A 13 1.51 5.58 14.28
N GLU A 14 2.71 4.97 14.20
CA GLU A 14 3.07 3.83 13.35
C GLU A 14 3.06 4.15 11.84
N SER A 15 4.22 4.62 11.33
CA SER A 15 4.43 4.91 9.91
C SER A 15 3.94 3.73 9.07
N ALA A 16 3.06 3.94 8.10
CA ALA A 16 2.54 2.84 7.29
C ALA A 16 3.67 2.05 6.58
N GLY A 17 4.87 2.63 6.45
CA GLY A 17 6.11 1.93 6.10
C GLY A 17 6.54 0.83 7.10
N ALA A 18 6.34 0.99 8.41
CA ALA A 18 6.58 -0.04 9.41
C ALA A 18 5.60 -1.22 9.27
N ARG A 19 4.33 -0.96 8.93
CA ARG A 19 3.36 -2.02 8.61
C ARG A 19 3.75 -2.79 7.36
N ILE A 20 4.25 -2.10 6.32
CA ILE A 20 4.83 -2.76 5.13
C ILE A 20 6.06 -3.59 5.50
N ALA A 21 6.93 -3.07 6.36
CA ALA A 21 8.14 -3.78 6.79
C ALA A 21 7.81 -5.08 7.56
N ARG A 22 6.61 -5.20 8.14
CA ARG A 22 6.11 -6.42 8.79
C ARG A 22 5.48 -7.42 7.83
N LEU A 23 5.20 -7.04 6.58
CA LEU A 23 4.69 -7.96 5.56
C LEU A 23 5.83 -8.84 5.05
N THR A 24 5.52 -10.10 4.80
CA THR A 24 6.45 -10.97 4.08
C THR A 24 6.62 -10.49 2.63
N PRO A 25 7.75 -10.81 1.97
CA PRO A 25 7.97 -10.43 0.58
C PRO A 25 6.85 -10.88 -0.35
N ARG A 26 6.23 -12.05 -0.11
CA ARG A 26 5.09 -12.53 -0.89
C ARG A 26 3.80 -11.75 -0.67
N GLU A 27 3.50 -11.39 0.57
CA GLU A 27 2.37 -10.52 0.90
C GLU A 27 2.51 -9.14 0.25
N ARG A 28 3.72 -8.57 0.29
CA ARG A 28 4.03 -7.30 -0.36
C ARG A 28 3.85 -7.37 -1.88
N GLU A 29 4.31 -8.44 -2.52
CA GLU A 29 4.16 -8.61 -3.96
C GLU A 29 2.69 -8.68 -4.41
N VAL A 30 1.85 -9.38 -3.65
CA VAL A 30 0.40 -9.41 -3.88
C VAL A 30 -0.18 -8.02 -3.73
N LEU A 31 0.19 -7.30 -2.67
CA LEU A 31 -0.27 -5.94 -2.42
C LEU A 31 0.14 -4.96 -3.51
N VAL A 32 1.38 -5.03 -4.01
CA VAL A 32 1.86 -4.24 -5.14
C VAL A 32 1.05 -4.54 -6.39
N GLY A 33 0.76 -5.82 -6.66
CA GLY A 33 -0.09 -6.21 -7.78
C GLY A 33 -1.51 -5.64 -7.68
N LEU A 34 -2.08 -5.60 -6.47
CA LEU A 34 -3.40 -5.01 -6.22
C LEU A 34 -3.37 -3.48 -6.40
N VAL A 35 -2.34 -2.80 -5.89
CA VAL A 35 -2.17 -1.34 -6.05
C VAL A 35 -1.97 -0.96 -7.51
N ALA A 36 -1.33 -1.81 -8.31
CA ALA A 36 -1.19 -1.62 -9.75
C ALA A 36 -2.50 -1.86 -10.53
N GLY A 37 -3.62 -2.20 -9.87
CA GLY A 37 -4.89 -2.53 -10.50
C GLY A 37 -4.92 -3.92 -11.13
N GLY A 38 -3.99 -4.80 -10.75
CA GLY A 38 -3.93 -6.18 -11.24
C GLY A 38 -5.10 -7.01 -10.71
N THR A 39 -5.62 -7.89 -11.58
CA THR A 39 -6.63 -8.89 -11.18
C THR A 39 -5.97 -10.07 -10.45
N ASN A 40 -6.74 -10.80 -9.63
CA ASN A 40 -6.25 -11.99 -8.91
C ASN A 40 -5.53 -12.98 -9.84
N THR A 41 -6.04 -13.16 -11.06
CA THR A 41 -5.42 -14.00 -12.09
C THR A 41 -4.09 -13.44 -12.57
N SER A 42 -4.01 -12.14 -12.90
CA SER A 42 -2.77 -11.52 -13.37
C SER A 42 -1.68 -11.51 -12.30
N ILE A 43 -2.06 -11.24 -11.04
CA ILE A 43 -1.16 -11.29 -9.89
C ILE A 43 -0.66 -12.72 -9.69
N GLY A 44 -1.55 -13.71 -9.78
CA GLY A 44 -1.18 -15.12 -9.67
C GLY A 44 -0.19 -15.55 -10.75
N GLN A 45 -0.45 -15.17 -12.00
CA GLN A 45 0.47 -15.41 -13.13
C GLN A 45 1.84 -14.76 -12.90
N ARG A 46 1.89 -13.50 -12.44
CA ARG A 46 3.16 -12.80 -12.14
C ARG A 46 3.94 -13.45 -11.01
N LEU A 47 3.24 -13.99 -10.00
CA LEU A 47 3.87 -14.60 -8.82
C LEU A 47 4.11 -16.11 -8.96
N GLY A 48 3.62 -16.72 -10.04
CA GLY A 48 3.68 -18.17 -10.25
C GLY A 48 2.75 -18.97 -9.33
N ILE A 49 1.66 -18.36 -8.84
CA ILE A 49 0.69 -18.99 -7.94
C ILE A 49 -0.72 -18.97 -8.54
N SER A 50 -1.58 -19.90 -8.12
CA SER A 50 -2.97 -19.95 -8.57
C SER A 50 -3.77 -18.74 -8.07
N PRO A 51 -4.78 -18.26 -8.83
CA PRO A 51 -5.65 -17.14 -8.41
C PRO A 51 -6.34 -17.40 -7.06
N ARG A 52 -6.71 -18.66 -6.79
CA ARG A 52 -7.24 -19.10 -5.49
C ARG A 52 -6.26 -18.83 -4.33
N THR A 53 -4.96 -19.00 -4.58
CA THR A 53 -3.89 -18.73 -3.60
C THR A 53 -3.70 -17.24 -3.41
N VAL A 54 -3.87 -16.42 -4.46
CA VAL A 54 -3.84 -14.95 -4.37
C VAL A 54 -4.94 -14.44 -3.44
N GLU A 55 -6.14 -14.99 -3.50
CA GLU A 55 -7.24 -14.63 -2.60
C GLU A 55 -6.89 -14.92 -1.13
N LEU A 56 -6.26 -16.07 -0.87
CA LEU A 56 -5.81 -16.43 0.47
C LEU A 56 -4.73 -15.47 0.98
N HIS A 57 -3.74 -15.13 0.14
CA HIS A 57 -2.72 -14.15 0.48
C HIS A 57 -3.34 -12.77 0.71
N ARG A 58 -4.33 -12.37 -0.08
CA ARG A 58 -5.03 -11.09 0.09
C ARG A 58 -5.75 -11.04 1.43
N ALA A 59 -6.39 -12.13 1.87
CA ALA A 59 -6.99 -12.21 3.21
C ALA A 59 -5.95 -12.08 4.33
N GLN A 60 -4.79 -12.72 4.18
CA GLN A 60 -3.67 -12.59 5.13
C GLN A 60 -3.13 -11.16 5.17
N VAL A 61 -2.89 -10.56 3.99
CA VAL A 61 -2.46 -9.16 3.85
C VAL A 61 -3.47 -8.22 4.50
N MET A 62 -4.77 -8.40 4.26
CA MET A 62 -5.83 -7.60 4.88
C MET A 62 -5.80 -7.72 6.40
N ASN A 63 -5.66 -8.93 6.94
CA ASN A 63 -5.54 -9.14 8.38
C ASN A 63 -4.29 -8.48 8.98
N ARG A 64 -3.14 -8.59 8.29
CA ARG A 64 -1.86 -7.97 8.71
C ARG A 64 -1.92 -6.44 8.67
N MET A 65 -2.54 -5.89 7.64
CA MET A 65 -2.69 -4.44 7.44
C MET A 65 -3.85 -3.85 8.25
N ASN A 66 -4.64 -4.71 8.92
CA ASN A 66 -5.90 -4.31 9.58
C ASN A 66 -6.86 -3.61 8.61
N ALA A 67 -6.93 -4.12 7.38
CA ALA A 67 -7.81 -3.63 6.34
C ALA A 67 -9.11 -4.44 6.31
N SER A 68 -10.25 -3.75 6.38
CA SER A 68 -11.61 -4.31 6.35
C SER A 68 -12.16 -4.47 4.94
N SER A 69 -11.50 -3.88 3.93
CA SER A 69 -11.94 -3.95 2.53
C SER A 69 -10.77 -3.75 1.56
N LEU A 70 -10.96 -4.17 0.29
CA LEU A 70 -9.97 -3.96 -0.77
C LEU A 70 -9.63 -2.48 -0.92
N THR A 71 -10.63 -1.60 -0.95
CA THR A 71 -10.43 -0.15 -1.03
C THR A 71 -9.62 0.39 0.14
N GLU A 72 -9.88 -0.09 1.35
CA GLU A 72 -9.13 0.30 2.55
C GLU A 72 -7.68 -0.21 2.49
N LEU A 73 -7.48 -1.44 2.04
CA LEU A 73 -6.15 -2.01 1.82
C LEU A 73 -5.35 -1.18 0.82
N LEU A 74 -5.97 -0.80 -0.30
CA LEU A 74 -5.38 0.07 -1.30
C LEU A 74 -5.06 1.45 -0.70
N GLN A 75 -5.99 2.06 0.04
CA GLN A 75 -5.77 3.35 0.68
C GLN A 75 -4.61 3.33 1.68
N ILE A 76 -4.47 2.27 2.47
CA ILE A 76 -3.34 2.08 3.39
C ILE A 76 -2.04 1.93 2.59
N ALA A 77 -2.03 1.13 1.53
CA ALA A 77 -0.86 0.94 0.68
C ALA A 77 -0.42 2.23 -0.05
N LEU A 78 -1.39 3.03 -0.51
CA LEU A 78 -1.17 4.35 -1.11
C LEU A 78 -0.61 5.34 -0.09
N SER A 79 -1.21 5.40 1.10
CA SER A 79 -0.74 6.23 2.22
C SER A 79 0.66 5.83 2.70
N ALA A 80 1.01 4.57 2.52
CA ALA A 80 2.34 4.03 2.81
C ALA A 80 3.37 4.27 1.70
N GLY A 81 2.99 4.94 0.61
CA GLY A 81 3.87 5.31 -0.48
C GLY A 81 4.14 4.22 -1.52
N MET A 82 3.40 3.09 -1.51
CA MET A 82 3.66 2.01 -2.48
C MET A 82 3.29 2.34 -3.92
N ALA A 83 2.45 3.36 -4.16
CA ALA A 83 2.17 3.85 -5.52
C ALA A 83 3.13 4.95 -6.01
N GLN A 84 4.04 5.45 -5.16
CA GLN A 84 4.82 6.63 -5.49
C GLN A 84 6.31 6.31 -5.65
N SER A 85 6.66 5.72 -6.81
CA SER A 85 8.01 5.84 -7.38
C SER A 85 8.12 6.98 -8.40
N ALA A 86 7.16 7.91 -8.44
CA ALA A 86 7.18 9.08 -9.31
C ALA A 86 6.66 10.34 -8.59
N SER A 87 7.21 10.67 -7.42
CA SER A 87 7.27 12.07 -6.97
C SER A 87 8.35 12.23 -5.90
N THR A 88 9.60 12.24 -6.36
CA THR A 88 10.76 12.59 -5.56
C THR A 88 10.91 14.11 -5.54
N ALA A 89 10.36 14.78 -4.51
CA ALA A 89 10.75 16.12 -4.02
C ALA A 89 9.71 16.52 -2.94
N ARG A 90 10.03 16.85 -1.69
CA ARG A 90 10.97 17.90 -1.26
C ARG A 90 11.10 17.92 0.29
N SER A 91 12.32 18.19 0.77
CA SER A 91 12.76 18.83 2.05
C SER A 91 12.17 18.35 3.38
N LYS A 92 12.90 17.74 4.33
CA LYS A 92 13.95 18.28 5.24
C LYS A 92 13.87 19.77 5.59
N HIS A 93 13.44 20.10 6.82
CA HIS A 93 14.15 20.97 7.78
C HIS A 93 13.45 20.98 9.16
N PRO A 94 14.05 20.49 10.26
CA PRO A 94 13.70 20.95 11.60
C PRO A 94 14.57 22.16 11.95
N SER A 95 13.98 23.18 12.58
CA SER A 95 14.57 24.09 13.58
C SER A 95 13.99 25.50 13.49
N GLY A 96 13.59 26.01 14.65
CA GLY A 96 13.01 27.31 14.92
C GLY A 96 12.26 27.25 16.23
#